data_AF-A0AA90VLY8-F1
#
_entry.id   AF-A0AA90VLY8-F1
#
_cell.length_a   1.000
_cell.length_b   1.000
_cell.length_c   1.000
_cell.angle_alpha   90.00
_cell.angle_beta   90.00
_cell.angle_gamma   90.00
#
_symmetry.space_group_name_H-M   'P 1'
#
loop_
_entity.id
_entity.type
_entity.pdbx_description
1 polymer ?
#
loop_
_entity_poly.entity_id
_entity_poly.type
_entity_poly.pdbx_seq_one_letter_code
_entity_poly.pdbx_strand_id
1 'polypeptide(L)'
;MKHLYFFLIVSFCSSLLSCTNDDSFLAHDFETQQNRALSIYTGNYNIYQIAKKVSLPSASTTKLNSVITNCCNDYPVIKWLHNYAKDKKYNFSDVNITSKGMNGNPAAYDHSTKILSFLTSNAINNTTYPEEFIHMNQDNVYFGGIGTYEKTAMLNIEFESKFIQDVIHAPYGTQLVGSGNKYYNSYINWVYSFNPTSSFPNFTAVESGYNNISWWQFAQDFKESSPSPYKDYVMSNVLVAKLIDIIGNNFGKNTKSIALASSKSSTILPQSFKYKGKTFIVKENIIKNAQNKISFANIAVSSTLKINKCIPVDSIVRQVFSKERIKYLAERNEKIICLTVFDGQSGKIEEVSFSLTFAPDITEKEIFNLEQIIKNQLFSFEDTNTQEHYRFVQAIDFTLLNK
;
A
#
# COMPACT_ATOMS: atom_id res chain seq x y z
N MET A 1 30.61 -81.39 -28.81
CA MET A 1 31.25 -81.75 -27.51
C MET A 1 31.94 -80.52 -26.95
N LYS A 2 31.80 -80.24 -25.65
CA LYS A 2 32.69 -79.40 -24.80
C LYS A 2 32.80 -77.90 -25.22
N HIS A 3 32.31 -76.96 -24.40
CA HIS A 3 33.06 -76.25 -23.34
C HIS A 3 34.20 -75.37 -23.91
N LEU A 4 34.50 -74.15 -23.47
CA LEU A 4 34.00 -73.26 -22.41
C LEU A 4 35.00 -72.06 -22.44
N TYR A 5 34.54 -70.88 -22.85
CA TYR A 5 34.90 -69.50 -22.40
C TYR A 5 36.35 -68.94 -22.25
N PHE A 6 36.40 -67.59 -22.39
CA PHE A 6 37.47 -66.60 -22.05
C PHE A 6 38.73 -66.66 -22.95
N PHE A 7 39.41 -65.59 -23.39
CA PHE A 7 39.31 -64.10 -23.27
C PHE A 7 40.20 -63.50 -24.43
N LEU A 8 40.36 -62.19 -24.76
CA LEU A 8 39.96 -60.89 -24.20
C LEU A 8 39.82 -59.81 -25.35
N ILE A 9 38.88 -58.88 -25.20
CA ILE A 9 38.73 -57.51 -25.79
C ILE A 9 39.72 -57.01 -26.86
N VAL A 10 39.21 -56.62 -28.06
CA VAL A 10 39.73 -55.49 -28.87
C VAL A 10 38.59 -54.66 -29.51
N SER A 11 38.49 -53.41 -29.07
CA SER A 11 38.06 -52.17 -29.77
C SER A 11 36.78 -52.05 -30.64
N PHE A 12 35.93 -51.11 -30.21
CA PHE A 12 35.25 -50.04 -30.98
C PHE A 12 34.17 -50.32 -32.05
N CYS A 13 32.96 -49.80 -31.74
CA CYS A 13 31.96 -49.14 -32.62
C CYS A 13 31.50 -49.86 -33.92
N SER A 14 30.21 -50.04 -34.19
CA SER A 14 29.06 -49.16 -33.92
C SER A 14 27.73 -49.89 -34.09
N SER A 15 26.66 -49.43 -33.42
CA SER A 15 25.23 -49.76 -33.68
C SER A 15 24.83 -51.25 -33.47
N LEU A 16 23.67 -51.60 -32.92
CA LEU A 16 22.44 -50.86 -32.62
C LEU A 16 22.01 -51.14 -31.17
N LEU A 17 21.66 -50.11 -30.40
CA LEU A 17 21.05 -50.30 -29.09
C LEU A 17 19.57 -50.66 -29.23
N SER A 18 19.18 -51.72 -28.52
CA SER A 18 17.80 -52.09 -28.23
C SER A 18 17.11 -51.00 -27.39
N CYS A 19 15.80 -50.85 -27.54
CA CYS A 19 14.98 -49.89 -26.81
C CYS A 19 15.07 -50.06 -25.27
N THR A 20 15.58 -49.04 -24.58
CA THR A 20 15.19 -48.65 -23.21
C THR A 20 15.15 -47.13 -23.14
N ASN A 21 14.18 -46.56 -22.44
CA ASN A 21 13.85 -45.12 -22.51
C ASN A 21 14.93 -44.24 -21.85
N ASP A 22 15.53 -43.33 -22.62
CA ASP A 22 16.47 -42.29 -22.14
C ASP A 22 15.91 -40.86 -22.37
N ASP A 23 14.71 -40.59 -21.86
CA ASP A 23 14.17 -39.21 -21.77
C ASP A 23 14.56 -38.50 -20.45
N SER A 24 15.25 -39.19 -19.53
CA SER A 24 15.62 -38.63 -18.20
C SER A 24 16.91 -37.81 -18.18
N PHE A 25 17.73 -37.83 -19.24
CA PHE A 25 19.08 -37.24 -19.20
C PHE A 25 19.15 -35.74 -19.56
N LEU A 26 18.06 -35.12 -20.05
CA LEU A 26 18.01 -33.67 -20.33
C LEU A 26 17.12 -32.87 -19.37
N ALA A 27 16.21 -33.52 -18.63
CA ALA A 27 15.41 -32.87 -17.61
C ALA A 27 16.19 -32.62 -16.31
N HIS A 28 17.07 -33.55 -15.92
CA HIS A 28 17.64 -33.52 -14.58
C HIS A 28 18.73 -32.43 -14.39
N ASP A 29 19.49 -32.09 -15.43
CA ASP A 29 20.54 -31.05 -15.35
C ASP A 29 19.98 -29.62 -15.37
N PHE A 30 18.85 -29.37 -16.05
CA PHE A 30 18.19 -28.06 -15.99
C PHE A 30 17.54 -27.82 -14.63
N GLU A 31 16.80 -28.79 -14.09
CA GLU A 31 16.23 -28.67 -12.74
C GLU A 31 17.31 -28.64 -11.66
N THR A 32 18.40 -29.38 -11.76
CA THR A 32 19.45 -29.34 -10.72
C THR A 32 20.34 -28.11 -10.78
N GLN A 33 20.57 -27.47 -11.92
CA GLN A 33 21.22 -26.14 -11.94
C GLN A 33 20.32 -25.05 -11.38
N GLN A 34 19.03 -25.05 -11.73
CA GLN A 34 18.06 -24.10 -11.17
C GLN A 34 17.89 -24.31 -9.66
N ASN A 35 17.80 -25.56 -9.19
CA ASN A 35 17.66 -25.88 -7.77
C ASN A 35 18.97 -25.76 -6.95
N ARG A 36 20.17 -25.94 -7.54
CA ARG A 36 21.44 -25.67 -6.83
C ARG A 36 21.72 -24.18 -6.63
N ALA A 37 21.17 -23.30 -7.46
CA ALA A 37 21.13 -21.86 -7.18
C ALA A 37 20.15 -21.50 -6.04
N LEU A 38 19.19 -22.37 -5.74
CA LEU A 38 18.17 -22.23 -4.70
C LEU A 38 18.58 -22.85 -3.34
N SER A 39 19.61 -23.71 -3.29
CA SER A 39 19.94 -24.51 -2.10
C SER A 39 20.98 -23.90 -1.15
N ILE A 40 21.37 -22.62 -1.32
CA ILE A 40 22.31 -21.92 -0.41
C ILE A 40 21.81 -20.50 -0.07
N TYR A 41 20.56 -20.37 0.38
CA TYR A 41 20.11 -19.20 1.15
C TYR A 41 19.00 -19.60 2.13
N THR A 42 19.35 -19.75 3.41
CA THR A 42 18.39 -19.86 4.52
C THR A 42 17.83 -18.47 4.90
N GLY A 43 17.39 -17.72 3.89
CA GLY A 43 16.77 -16.40 4.02
C GLY A 43 15.46 -16.38 3.24
N ASN A 44 14.33 -16.20 3.94
CA ASN A 44 12.98 -16.37 3.38
C ASN A 44 12.51 -15.23 2.44
N TYR A 45 13.39 -14.32 2.01
CA TYR A 45 13.06 -13.11 1.26
C TYR A 45 13.84 -13.05 -0.07
N ASN A 46 13.14 -12.91 -1.19
CA ASN A 46 13.76 -12.83 -2.53
C ASN A 46 12.84 -12.14 -3.54
N ILE A 47 13.42 -11.67 -4.66
CA ILE A 47 12.72 -10.84 -5.65
C ILE A 47 11.52 -11.55 -6.29
N TYR A 48 11.54 -12.88 -6.44
CA TYR A 48 10.46 -13.65 -7.06
C TYR A 48 9.16 -13.66 -6.23
N GLN A 49 9.20 -13.24 -4.96
CA GLN A 49 8.02 -13.10 -4.11
C GLN A 49 7.25 -11.79 -4.37
N ILE A 50 7.86 -10.82 -5.06
CA ILE A 50 7.35 -9.46 -5.29
C ILE A 50 7.60 -8.96 -6.74
N ALA A 51 7.90 -9.86 -7.68
CA ALA A 51 8.10 -9.54 -9.08
C ALA A 51 7.45 -10.61 -9.98
N LYS A 52 6.72 -10.18 -11.01
CA LYS A 52 6.09 -11.08 -12.00
C LYS A 52 7.10 -11.66 -12.99
N LYS A 53 8.21 -10.95 -13.22
CA LYS A 53 9.30 -11.32 -14.14
C LYS A 53 10.61 -10.78 -13.60
N VAL A 54 11.70 -11.48 -13.87
CA VAL A 54 13.06 -11.09 -13.47
C VAL A 54 13.97 -11.25 -14.68
N SER A 55 14.23 -10.14 -15.37
CA SER A 55 15.09 -10.05 -16.55
C SER A 55 16.51 -9.61 -16.19
N LEU A 56 17.05 -10.17 -15.10
CA LEU A 56 18.40 -9.93 -14.62
C LEU A 56 19.32 -11.11 -14.99
N PRO A 57 20.62 -10.86 -15.32
CA PRO A 57 21.62 -11.91 -15.38
C PRO A 57 21.74 -12.64 -14.04
N SER A 58 21.98 -13.96 -14.03
CA SER A 58 21.92 -14.80 -12.81
C SER A 58 22.77 -14.26 -11.65
N ALA A 59 23.98 -13.75 -11.93
CA ALA A 59 24.84 -13.14 -10.91
C ALA A 59 24.22 -11.86 -10.28
N SER A 60 23.56 -11.04 -11.08
CA SER A 60 22.82 -9.85 -10.63
C SER A 60 21.57 -10.23 -9.84
N THR A 61 20.87 -11.31 -10.22
CA THR A 61 19.73 -11.85 -9.47
C THR A 61 20.16 -12.37 -8.10
N THR A 62 21.25 -13.14 -8.01
CA THR A 62 21.82 -13.58 -6.73
C THR A 62 22.22 -12.39 -5.86
N LYS A 63 22.84 -11.37 -6.45
CA LYS A 63 23.20 -10.13 -5.74
C LYS A 63 21.95 -9.40 -5.21
N LEU A 64 20.90 -9.26 -6.01
CA LEU A 64 19.65 -8.63 -5.60
C LEU A 64 18.96 -9.41 -4.47
N ASN A 65 18.90 -10.75 -4.55
CA ASN A 65 18.33 -11.56 -3.48
C ASN A 65 19.13 -11.47 -2.17
N SER A 66 20.45 -11.33 -2.25
CA SER A 66 21.30 -11.03 -1.08
C SER A 66 20.97 -9.66 -0.49
N VAL A 67 20.87 -8.61 -1.31
CA VAL A 67 20.45 -7.26 -0.88
C VAL A 67 19.07 -7.27 -0.23
N ILE A 68 18.08 -7.93 -0.84
CA ILE A 68 16.72 -8.08 -0.28
C ILE A 68 16.76 -8.78 1.09
N THR A 69 17.53 -9.87 1.20
CA THR A 69 17.70 -10.61 2.47
C THR A 69 18.32 -9.73 3.54
N ASN A 70 19.39 -8.99 3.21
CA ASN A 70 20.07 -8.08 4.13
C ASN A 70 19.11 -6.97 4.58
N CYS A 71 18.48 -6.24 3.65
CA CYS A 71 17.53 -5.19 3.98
C CYS A 71 16.34 -5.69 4.82
N CYS A 72 15.85 -6.93 4.61
CA CYS A 72 14.80 -7.52 5.44
C CYS A 72 15.28 -8.06 6.80
N ASN A 73 16.58 -8.25 7.00
CA ASN A 73 17.15 -8.62 8.29
C ASN A 73 17.52 -7.38 9.10
N ASP A 74 18.13 -6.39 8.44
CA ASP A 74 18.67 -5.17 9.05
C ASP A 74 17.57 -4.12 9.33
N TYR A 75 16.53 -4.05 8.47
CA TYR A 75 15.47 -3.04 8.56
C TYR A 75 14.08 -3.70 8.77
N PRO A 76 13.58 -3.80 10.02
CA PRO A 76 12.29 -4.40 10.34
C PRO A 76 11.09 -3.81 9.58
N VAL A 77 11.14 -2.52 9.22
CA VAL A 77 10.12 -1.85 8.40
C VAL A 77 10.14 -2.35 6.94
N ILE A 78 11.31 -2.57 6.33
CA ILE A 78 11.42 -3.16 4.99
C ILE A 78 10.93 -4.60 5.00
N LYS A 79 11.27 -5.37 6.04
CA LYS A 79 10.73 -6.72 6.26
C LYS A 79 9.20 -6.72 6.32
N TRP A 80 8.61 -5.75 7.03
CA TRP A 80 7.17 -5.60 7.12
C TRP A 80 6.56 -5.24 5.76
N LEU A 81 7.11 -4.24 5.06
CA LEU A 81 6.70 -3.85 3.71
C LEU A 81 6.81 -5.01 2.70
N HIS A 82 7.86 -5.83 2.78
CA HIS A 82 8.02 -7.01 1.93
C HIS A 82 6.90 -8.04 2.16
N ASN A 83 6.53 -8.30 3.41
CA ASN A 83 5.39 -9.18 3.68
C ASN A 83 4.07 -8.54 3.24
N TYR A 84 3.86 -7.26 3.54
CA TYR A 84 2.67 -6.52 3.14
C TYR A 84 2.46 -6.51 1.62
N ALA A 85 3.51 -6.22 0.84
CA ALA A 85 3.49 -6.26 -0.62
C ALA A 85 3.16 -7.66 -1.15
N LYS A 86 3.82 -8.70 -0.63
CA LYS A 86 3.54 -10.11 -0.99
C LYS A 86 2.09 -10.50 -0.70
N ASP A 87 1.57 -10.19 0.49
CA ASP A 87 0.23 -10.56 0.95
C ASP A 87 -0.86 -9.78 0.16
N LYS A 88 -0.64 -8.50 -0.14
CA LYS A 88 -1.48 -7.67 -1.00
C LYS A 88 -1.28 -7.92 -2.51
N LYS A 89 -0.30 -8.75 -2.89
CA LYS A 89 0.11 -9.02 -4.29
C LYS A 89 0.55 -7.76 -5.06
N TYR A 90 1.17 -6.82 -4.36
CA TYR A 90 1.91 -5.72 -4.99
C TYR A 90 3.20 -6.27 -5.56
N ASN A 91 3.42 -6.05 -6.85
CA ASN A 91 4.52 -6.66 -7.60
C ASN A 91 5.11 -5.68 -8.60
N PHE A 92 6.42 -5.73 -8.76
CA PHE A 92 7.08 -5.27 -9.99
C PHE A 92 6.57 -6.09 -11.19
N SER A 93 6.38 -5.45 -12.34
CA SER A 93 6.02 -6.14 -13.59
C SER A 93 7.21 -6.90 -14.17
N ASP A 94 8.41 -6.30 -14.07
CA ASP A 94 9.69 -6.86 -14.45
C ASP A 94 10.80 -6.22 -13.60
N VAL A 95 11.96 -6.86 -13.54
CA VAL A 95 13.17 -6.34 -12.89
C VAL A 95 14.34 -6.52 -13.83
N ASN A 96 15.05 -5.45 -14.18
CA ASN A 96 16.07 -5.49 -15.24
C ASN A 96 17.32 -4.64 -14.96
N ILE A 97 18.31 -4.76 -15.84
CA ILE A 97 19.39 -3.78 -15.99
C ILE A 97 19.22 -3.07 -17.34
N THR A 98 19.28 -1.75 -17.33
CA THR A 98 19.15 -0.89 -18.52
C THR A 98 19.79 0.46 -18.28
N SER A 99 20.33 1.09 -19.33
CA SER A 99 20.72 2.51 -19.31
C SER A 99 19.66 3.44 -19.91
N LYS A 100 18.69 2.87 -20.64
CA LYS A 100 17.64 3.64 -21.34
C LYS A 100 16.67 4.24 -20.31
N GLY A 101 16.52 5.57 -20.33
CA GLY A 101 15.60 6.31 -19.46
C GLY A 101 16.10 6.56 -18.04
N MET A 102 17.25 6.00 -17.64
CA MET A 102 17.80 6.16 -16.29
C MET A 102 18.29 7.58 -15.98
N ASN A 103 18.65 8.38 -17.00
CA ASN A 103 19.18 9.75 -16.85
C ASN A 103 20.37 9.89 -15.88
N GLY A 104 21.15 8.81 -15.69
CA GLY A 104 22.27 8.75 -14.75
C GLY A 104 21.91 8.21 -13.36
N ASN A 105 20.63 8.05 -13.03
CA ASN A 105 20.19 7.47 -11.77
C ASN A 105 20.66 6.00 -11.67
N PRO A 106 21.10 5.54 -10.47
CA PRO A 106 21.61 4.18 -10.30
C PRO A 106 20.50 3.13 -10.35
N ALA A 107 19.31 3.46 -9.85
CA ALA A 107 18.09 2.67 -9.96
C ALA A 107 16.92 3.59 -10.33
N ALA A 108 15.79 2.98 -10.71
CA ALA A 108 14.51 3.67 -10.93
C ALA A 108 13.34 2.67 -10.91
N TYR A 109 12.25 3.04 -10.23
CA TYR A 109 10.93 2.46 -10.39
C TYR A 109 10.08 3.32 -11.34
N ASP A 110 9.69 2.75 -12.47
CA ASP A 110 8.75 3.39 -13.41
C ASP A 110 7.31 3.05 -12.99
N HIS A 111 6.53 4.04 -12.55
CA HIS A 111 5.13 3.86 -12.12
C HIS A 111 4.19 3.44 -13.27
N SER A 112 4.49 3.83 -14.51
CA SER A 112 3.66 3.57 -15.68
C SER A 112 3.84 2.15 -16.19
N THR A 113 5.08 1.64 -16.20
CA THR A 113 5.36 0.25 -16.60
C THR A 113 5.43 -0.73 -15.42
N LYS A 114 5.58 -0.22 -14.19
CA LYS A 114 5.82 -0.94 -12.92
C LYS A 114 7.12 -1.73 -12.87
N ILE A 115 8.11 -1.33 -13.66
CA ILE A 115 9.42 -1.99 -13.80
C ILE A 115 10.40 -1.41 -12.80
N LEU A 116 11.18 -2.29 -12.15
CA LEU A 116 12.40 -1.91 -11.43
C LEU A 116 13.61 -2.04 -12.35
N SER A 117 14.28 -0.92 -12.58
CA SER A 117 15.48 -0.85 -13.43
C SER A 117 16.71 -0.46 -12.63
N PHE A 118 17.84 -1.14 -12.89
CA PHE A 118 19.16 -0.76 -12.39
C PHE A 118 20.07 -0.34 -13.55
N LEU A 119 20.86 0.71 -13.38
CA LEU A 119 21.80 1.18 -14.41
C LEU A 119 22.90 0.15 -14.71
N THR A 120 23.38 -0.54 -13.67
CA THR A 120 24.37 -1.62 -13.75
C THR A 120 24.20 -2.61 -12.61
N SER A 121 24.84 -3.78 -12.69
CA SER A 121 24.93 -4.73 -11.57
C SER A 121 25.57 -4.13 -10.30
N ASN A 122 26.40 -3.09 -10.43
CA ASN A 122 26.99 -2.39 -9.29
C ASN A 122 25.97 -1.49 -8.56
N ALA A 123 24.99 -0.97 -9.28
CA ALA A 123 23.92 -0.16 -8.72
C ALA A 123 22.90 -0.96 -7.89
N ILE A 124 22.93 -2.30 -7.94
CA ILE A 124 22.19 -3.16 -7.00
C ILE A 124 22.91 -3.13 -5.65
N ASN A 125 22.35 -2.43 -4.65
CA ASN A 125 22.92 -2.32 -3.30
C ASN A 125 21.84 -1.95 -2.26
N ASN A 126 22.22 -1.92 -0.98
CA ASN A 126 21.34 -1.65 0.16
C ASN A 126 20.83 -0.20 0.22
N THR A 127 21.34 0.74 -0.57
CA THR A 127 20.86 2.14 -0.60
C THR A 127 19.80 2.32 -1.68
N THR A 128 20.04 1.80 -2.88
CA THR A 128 19.18 1.99 -4.06
C THR A 128 17.92 1.12 -4.03
N TYR A 129 18.05 -0.16 -3.69
CA TYR A 129 16.90 -1.07 -3.73
C TYR A 129 15.76 -0.67 -2.77
N PRO A 130 16.00 -0.29 -1.51
CA PRO A 130 14.92 0.09 -0.60
C PRO A 130 14.10 1.28 -1.07
N GLU A 131 14.73 2.28 -1.70
CA GLU A 131 14.06 3.47 -2.25
C GLU A 131 13.05 3.09 -3.34
N GLU A 132 13.49 2.35 -4.35
CA GLU A 132 12.59 1.91 -5.43
C GLU A 132 11.51 0.94 -4.95
N PHE A 133 11.80 0.14 -3.92
CA PHE A 133 10.81 -0.72 -3.27
C PHE A 133 9.79 0.09 -2.45
N ILE A 134 10.20 1.20 -1.83
CA ILE A 134 9.29 2.17 -1.20
C ILE A 134 8.40 2.81 -2.27
N HIS A 135 8.95 3.26 -3.40
CA HIS A 135 8.17 3.83 -4.50
C HIS A 135 7.16 2.83 -5.10
N MET A 136 7.53 1.54 -5.25
CA MET A 136 6.57 0.50 -5.64
C MET A 136 5.44 0.33 -4.62
N ASN A 137 5.72 0.44 -3.31
CA ASN A 137 4.65 0.41 -2.30
C ASN A 137 3.78 1.68 -2.36
N GLN A 138 4.37 2.87 -2.53
CA GLN A 138 3.65 4.12 -2.74
C GLN A 138 2.69 3.99 -3.93
N ASP A 139 3.15 3.49 -5.08
CA ASP A 139 2.32 3.34 -6.28
C ASP A 139 1.10 2.41 -6.10
N ASN A 140 1.14 1.50 -5.12
CA ASN A 140 0.01 0.63 -4.81
C ASN A 140 -0.89 1.16 -3.67
N VAL A 141 -0.50 2.21 -2.94
CA VAL A 141 -1.31 2.82 -1.85
C VAL A 141 -1.82 4.24 -2.16
N TYR A 142 -1.16 4.95 -3.07
CA TYR A 142 -1.64 6.22 -3.59
C TYR A 142 -2.78 5.99 -4.60
N PHE A 143 -3.81 6.82 -4.51
CA PHE A 143 -4.98 6.67 -5.37
C PHE A 143 -4.60 7.01 -6.81
N GLY A 144 -4.83 6.07 -7.73
CA GLY A 144 -4.41 6.20 -9.13
C GLY A 144 -2.91 5.96 -9.38
N GLY A 145 -2.16 5.46 -8.39
CA GLY A 145 -0.71 5.35 -8.47
C GLY A 145 0.02 6.69 -8.33
N ILE A 146 1.34 6.66 -8.13
CA ILE A 146 2.13 7.88 -7.91
C ILE A 146 2.20 8.77 -9.15
N GLY A 147 2.04 8.19 -10.35
CA GLY A 147 1.94 8.93 -11.61
C GLY A 147 0.79 9.94 -11.68
N THR A 148 -0.27 9.74 -10.90
CA THR A 148 -1.38 10.72 -10.78
C THR A 148 -0.93 12.07 -10.20
N TYR A 149 0.21 12.11 -9.50
CA TYR A 149 0.68 13.27 -8.74
C TYR A 149 1.85 14.03 -9.40
N GLU A 150 2.34 13.59 -10.58
CA GLU A 150 3.48 14.18 -11.31
C GLU A 150 3.43 15.71 -11.40
N LYS A 151 2.25 16.27 -11.67
CA LYS A 151 2.04 17.72 -11.90
C LYS A 151 1.49 18.48 -10.69
N THR A 152 1.19 17.79 -9.58
CA THR A 152 0.40 18.37 -8.47
C THR A 152 1.05 18.20 -7.10
N ALA A 153 1.81 17.13 -6.88
CA ALA A 153 2.35 16.79 -5.57
C ALA A 153 3.54 15.81 -5.62
N MET A 154 4.28 15.69 -6.73
CA MET A 154 5.37 14.71 -6.84
C MET A 154 6.44 14.90 -5.76
N LEU A 155 6.73 16.14 -5.35
CA LEU A 155 7.66 16.38 -4.24
C LEU A 155 7.22 15.69 -2.94
N ASN A 156 5.92 15.59 -2.68
CA ASN A 156 5.40 14.91 -1.48
C ASN A 156 5.68 13.41 -1.51
N ILE A 157 5.61 12.79 -2.69
CA ILE A 157 5.91 11.36 -2.89
C ILE A 157 7.41 11.11 -2.67
N GLU A 158 8.26 11.93 -3.28
CA GLU A 158 9.72 11.87 -3.13
C GLU A 158 10.16 12.12 -1.68
N PHE A 159 9.69 13.20 -1.06
CA PHE A 159 10.04 13.51 0.32
C PHE A 159 9.56 12.43 1.31
N GLU A 160 8.40 11.81 1.04
CA GLU A 160 7.97 10.63 1.81
C GLU A 160 8.92 9.44 1.65
N SER A 161 9.38 9.12 0.43
CA SER A 161 10.28 7.98 0.23
C SER A 161 11.62 8.20 0.94
N LYS A 162 12.18 9.41 0.80
CA LYS A 162 13.42 9.85 1.47
C LYS A 162 13.29 9.85 2.99
N PHE A 163 12.18 10.36 3.55
CA PHE A 163 11.94 10.32 4.99
C PHE A 163 11.82 8.89 5.52
N ILE A 164 11.09 8.00 4.83
CA ILE A 164 11.03 6.58 5.23
C ILE A 164 12.43 5.97 5.20
N GLN A 165 13.19 6.20 4.12
CA GLN A 165 14.57 5.72 3.95
C GLN A 165 15.49 6.24 5.06
N ASP A 166 15.40 7.51 5.43
CA ASP A 166 16.20 8.11 6.50
C ASP A 166 15.84 7.51 7.87
N VAL A 167 14.55 7.35 8.20
CA VAL A 167 14.13 6.77 9.49
C VAL A 167 14.56 5.31 9.62
N ILE A 168 14.59 4.51 8.55
CA ILE A 168 15.03 3.10 8.62
C ILE A 168 16.56 2.95 8.56
N HIS A 169 17.27 3.83 7.85
CA HIS A 169 18.74 3.77 7.67
C HIS A 169 19.50 4.67 8.67
N ALA A 170 18.92 4.96 9.84
CA ALA A 170 19.50 5.85 10.84
C ALA A 170 20.24 5.14 12.00
N PRO A 171 21.48 4.67 11.83
CA PRO A 171 22.50 4.76 12.86
C PRO A 171 23.25 6.11 12.76
N TYR A 172 23.78 6.58 13.89
CA TYR A 172 24.50 7.86 13.98
C TYR A 172 25.64 7.97 12.96
N GLY A 173 25.55 8.95 12.06
CA GLY A 173 26.66 9.39 11.20
C GLY A 173 26.43 9.26 9.69
N THR A 174 25.33 8.66 9.25
CA THR A 174 24.96 8.60 7.84
C THR A 174 24.38 9.93 7.35
N GLN A 175 24.72 10.35 6.12
CA GLN A 175 24.10 11.51 5.49
C GLN A 175 22.65 11.19 5.13
N LEU A 176 21.70 11.96 5.68
CA LEU A 176 20.28 11.78 5.44
C LEU A 176 19.84 12.38 4.10
N VAL A 177 19.15 11.60 3.28
CA VAL A 177 18.85 11.92 1.87
C VAL A 177 17.60 12.78 1.67
N GLY A 178 16.72 12.86 2.67
CA GLY A 178 15.59 13.80 2.72
C GLY A 178 15.91 15.11 3.42
N SER A 179 17.15 15.31 3.88
CA SER A 179 17.55 16.53 4.59
C SER A 179 17.74 17.71 3.63
N GLY A 180 17.25 18.90 4.04
CA GLY A 180 17.58 20.17 3.40
C GLY A 180 18.68 20.92 4.16
N ASN A 181 19.26 21.93 3.52
CA ASN A 181 20.39 22.71 4.03
C ASN A 181 19.99 23.66 5.18
N LYS A 182 18.77 24.21 5.15
CA LYS A 182 18.35 25.25 6.10
C LYS A 182 18.02 24.69 7.48
N TYR A 183 17.45 23.49 7.53
CA TYR A 183 16.99 22.84 8.75
C TYR A 183 17.71 21.51 9.04
N TYR A 184 18.80 21.19 8.33
CA TYR A 184 19.62 19.97 8.43
C TYR A 184 19.70 19.36 9.83
N ASN A 185 20.20 20.11 10.82
CA ASN A 185 20.35 19.64 12.20
C ASN A 185 19.02 19.34 12.90
N SER A 186 17.95 20.08 12.59
CA SER A 186 16.61 19.83 13.13
C SER A 186 15.99 18.59 12.48
N TYR A 187 16.21 18.38 11.18
CA TYR A 187 15.76 17.19 10.47
C TYR A 187 16.45 15.92 10.99
N ILE A 188 17.77 15.95 11.19
CA ILE A 188 18.52 14.83 11.78
C ILE A 188 17.98 14.46 13.17
N ASN A 189 17.86 15.45 14.08
CA ASN A 189 17.36 15.20 15.42
C ASN A 189 15.91 14.67 15.42
N TRP A 190 15.11 15.08 14.44
CA TRP A 190 13.75 14.59 14.26
C TRP A 190 13.71 13.14 13.77
N VAL A 191 14.46 12.80 12.72
CA VAL A 191 14.58 11.42 12.22
C VAL A 191 15.08 10.49 13.32
N TYR A 192 16.11 10.90 14.07
CA TYR A 192 16.66 10.14 15.20
C TYR A 192 15.74 10.09 16.44
N SER A 193 14.63 10.84 16.47
CA SER A 193 13.63 10.73 17.55
C SER A 193 12.72 9.50 17.40
N PHE A 194 12.74 8.83 16.25
CA PHE A 194 11.95 7.64 15.96
C PHE A 194 12.75 6.34 16.17
N ASN A 195 12.07 5.27 16.56
CA ASN A 195 12.68 3.95 16.79
C ASN A 195 12.12 2.87 15.84
N PRO A 196 12.65 2.74 14.60
CA PRO A 196 12.16 1.82 13.56
C PRO A 196 12.29 0.33 13.91
N THR A 197 12.94 -0.02 15.02
CA THR A 197 13.13 -1.43 15.42
C THR A 197 11.84 -2.06 15.96
N SER A 198 10.95 -1.24 16.55
CA SER A 198 9.77 -1.69 17.29
C SER A 198 8.49 -0.94 16.98
N SER A 199 8.56 0.23 16.34
CA SER A 199 7.41 1.02 15.90
C SER A 199 7.81 1.95 14.76
N PHE A 200 6.85 2.58 14.10
CA PHE A 200 7.10 3.62 13.10
C PHE A 200 6.07 4.73 13.29
N PRO A 201 6.41 6.01 13.08
CA PRO A 201 5.42 7.08 13.21
C PRO A 201 4.38 7.00 12.08
N ASN A 202 3.14 7.40 12.37
CA ASN A 202 2.10 7.61 11.37
C ASN A 202 2.06 9.09 10.93
N PHE A 203 1.23 9.46 9.95
CA PHE A 203 1.30 10.83 9.41
C PHE A 203 0.98 11.89 10.47
N THR A 204 0.00 11.64 11.34
CA THR A 204 -0.35 12.56 12.43
C THR A 204 0.81 12.79 13.42
N ALA A 205 1.71 11.83 13.58
CA ALA A 205 2.89 11.97 14.44
C ALA A 205 4.05 12.75 13.78
N VAL A 206 4.09 12.84 12.44
CA VAL A 206 5.13 13.59 11.71
C VAL A 206 4.65 14.95 11.18
N GLU A 207 3.34 15.17 11.02
CA GLU A 207 2.78 16.39 10.39
C GLU A 207 3.24 17.68 11.10
N SER A 208 3.23 17.71 12.44
CA SER A 208 3.72 18.85 13.23
C SER A 208 5.23 19.08 13.13
N GLY A 209 5.98 18.10 12.61
CA GLY A 209 7.42 18.09 12.52
C GLY A 209 8.11 18.23 13.87
N TYR A 210 9.18 19.03 13.91
CA TYR A 210 10.10 19.13 15.05
C TYR A 210 10.62 20.56 15.22
N ASN A 211 10.80 21.00 16.48
CA ASN A 211 11.37 22.33 16.79
C ASN A 211 10.67 23.50 16.06
N ASN A 212 9.33 23.46 15.98
CA ASN A 212 8.47 24.41 15.25
C ASN A 212 8.69 24.45 13.72
N ILE A 213 9.31 23.42 13.15
CA ILE A 213 9.46 23.21 11.70
C ILE A 213 8.58 22.01 11.33
N SER A 214 7.49 22.27 10.61
CA SER A 214 6.52 21.25 10.20
C SER A 214 7.03 20.33 9.08
N TRP A 215 6.34 19.20 8.85
CA TRP A 215 6.55 18.30 7.72
C TRP A 215 6.72 19.06 6.38
N TRP A 216 5.82 20.00 6.10
CA TRP A 216 5.81 20.79 4.86
C TRP A 216 7.03 21.73 4.74
N GLN A 217 7.56 22.23 5.86
CA GLN A 217 8.74 23.09 5.86
C GLN A 217 10.03 22.29 5.64
N PHE A 218 10.11 21.04 6.12
CA PHE A 218 11.20 20.13 5.78
C PHE A 218 11.13 19.70 4.31
N ALA A 219 9.93 19.37 3.79
CA ALA A 219 9.75 19.04 2.37
C ALA A 219 10.17 20.21 1.45
N GLN A 220 9.83 21.44 1.81
CA GLN A 220 10.25 22.64 1.08
C GLN A 220 11.76 22.89 1.14
N ASP A 221 12.42 22.67 2.29
CA ASP A 221 13.87 22.79 2.43
C ASP A 221 14.63 21.71 1.64
N PHE A 222 14.11 20.47 1.63
CA PHE A 222 14.58 19.39 0.75
C PHE A 222 14.49 19.79 -0.73
N LYS A 223 13.36 20.35 -1.17
CA LYS A 223 13.18 20.89 -2.54
C LYS A 223 14.21 21.95 -2.89
N GLU A 224 14.37 22.96 -2.03
CA GLU A 224 15.27 24.10 -2.25
C GLU A 224 16.75 23.68 -2.27
N SER A 225 17.08 22.58 -1.60
CA SER A 225 18.45 22.04 -1.49
C SER A 225 18.80 21.01 -2.55
N SER A 226 17.81 20.47 -3.26
CA SER A 226 18.00 19.38 -4.21
C SER A 226 18.30 19.85 -5.63
N PRO A 227 18.98 19.04 -6.47
CA PRO A 227 19.11 19.30 -7.89
C PRO A 227 17.77 19.12 -8.64
N SER A 228 17.77 19.42 -9.94
CA SER A 228 16.72 18.95 -10.86
C SER A 228 16.73 17.41 -10.89
N PRO A 229 15.57 16.72 -10.92
CA PRO A 229 14.22 17.26 -11.10
C PRO A 229 13.51 17.70 -9.80
N TYR A 230 13.99 17.32 -8.62
CA TYR A 230 13.29 17.54 -7.35
C TYR A 230 12.94 19.01 -7.08
N LYS A 231 13.88 19.93 -7.35
CA LYS A 231 13.65 21.39 -7.22
C LYS A 231 12.51 21.91 -8.11
N ASP A 232 12.18 21.19 -9.19
CA ASP A 232 11.19 21.57 -10.19
C ASP A 232 9.81 20.93 -9.89
N TYR A 233 9.74 19.95 -8.97
CA TYR A 233 8.50 19.27 -8.60
C TYR A 233 7.53 20.15 -7.79
N VAL A 234 6.24 19.95 -8.05
CA VAL A 234 5.16 20.64 -7.34
C VAL A 234 4.94 19.99 -5.97
N MET A 235 4.72 20.83 -4.95
CA MET A 235 4.36 20.42 -3.60
C MET A 235 2.89 20.77 -3.32
N SER A 236 2.18 19.86 -2.66
CA SER A 236 0.85 20.07 -2.12
C SER A 236 0.89 20.08 -0.59
N ASN A 237 0.33 21.12 0.03
CA ASN A 237 0.22 21.23 1.50
C ASN A 237 -0.95 20.43 2.09
N VAL A 238 -1.61 19.57 1.29
CA VAL A 238 -2.77 18.76 1.70
C VAL A 238 -2.62 17.28 1.34
N LEU A 239 -1.56 16.87 0.62
CA LEU A 239 -1.32 15.45 0.33
C LEU A 239 -0.65 14.77 1.52
N VAL A 240 -1.46 14.05 2.30
CA VAL A 240 -1.03 13.17 3.40
C VAL A 240 -0.03 12.11 2.91
N ALA A 241 1.05 11.90 3.66
CA ALA A 241 2.02 10.84 3.41
C ALA A 241 1.41 9.47 3.73
N LYS A 242 0.83 8.82 2.71
CA LYS A 242 -0.02 7.63 2.88
C LYS A 242 0.75 6.38 3.30
N LEU A 243 1.98 6.20 2.81
CA LEU A 243 2.75 5.03 3.13
C LEU A 243 3.31 5.11 4.56
N ILE A 244 3.72 6.30 5.02
CA ILE A 244 4.04 6.54 6.44
C ILE A 244 2.85 6.21 7.32
N ASP A 245 1.64 6.69 6.97
CA ASP A 245 0.44 6.39 7.75
C ASP A 245 0.12 4.89 7.78
N ILE A 246 0.24 4.19 6.64
CA ILE A 246 0.05 2.73 6.56
C ILE A 246 1.09 1.97 7.40
N ILE A 247 2.38 2.33 7.33
CA ILE A 247 3.43 1.68 8.14
C ILE A 247 3.16 1.97 9.62
N GLY A 248 3.07 3.23 10.04
CA GLY A 248 2.90 3.59 11.46
C GLY A 248 1.59 3.10 12.09
N ASN A 249 0.54 2.90 11.29
CA ASN A 249 -0.70 2.33 11.79
C ASN A 249 -0.69 0.80 11.95
N ASN A 250 0.26 0.07 11.35
CA ASN A 250 0.26 -1.41 11.32
C ASN A 250 1.56 -2.08 11.80
N PHE A 251 2.73 -1.47 11.58
CA PHE A 251 4.02 -1.99 12.03
C PHE A 251 4.20 -1.82 13.55
N GLY A 252 4.91 -2.76 14.19
CA GLY A 252 5.19 -2.74 15.64
C GLY A 252 4.01 -3.09 16.56
N LYS A 253 2.77 -2.95 16.08
CA LYS A 253 1.57 -3.36 16.83
C LYS A 253 1.45 -4.89 16.77
N ASN A 254 1.60 -5.53 17.93
CA ASN A 254 1.62 -7.00 18.09
C ASN A 254 0.53 -7.70 17.25
N THR A 255 0.94 -8.45 16.24
CA THR A 255 0.11 -9.32 15.40
C THR A 255 -0.31 -10.62 16.13
N LYS A 256 -0.85 -10.48 17.34
CA LYS A 256 -1.55 -11.55 18.08
C LYS A 256 -3.07 -11.51 17.87
N SER A 257 -3.52 -11.26 16.63
CA SER A 257 -4.95 -11.32 16.27
C SER A 257 -5.23 -11.38 14.75
N ILE A 258 -4.41 -12.11 13.98
CA ILE A 258 -4.81 -12.62 12.64
C ILE A 258 -4.69 -14.16 12.62
N ALA A 259 -4.99 -14.77 13.77
CA ALA A 259 -5.42 -16.16 13.88
C ALA A 259 -6.90 -16.15 14.28
N LEU A 260 -7.66 -17.14 13.82
CA LEU A 260 -9.12 -17.26 13.99
C LEU A 260 -9.59 -16.87 15.40
N ALA A 261 -10.44 -15.85 15.49
CA ALA A 261 -11.13 -15.45 16.72
C ALA A 261 -12.66 -15.47 16.53
N SER A 262 -13.18 -16.67 16.28
CA SER A 262 -14.58 -16.98 16.56
C SER A 262 -14.82 -17.03 18.08
N SER A 263 -15.04 -15.88 18.73
CA SER A 263 -15.71 -15.87 20.03
C SER A 263 -16.29 -14.51 20.44
N LYS A 264 -17.49 -14.59 21.00
CA LYS A 264 -18.27 -13.52 21.62
C LYS A 264 -17.47 -12.79 22.72
N SER A 265 -17.43 -11.46 22.67
CA SER A 265 -18.03 -10.61 23.73
C SER A 265 -17.90 -9.13 23.37
N SER A 266 -19.03 -8.42 23.40
CA SER A 266 -19.11 -6.99 23.08
C SER A 266 -18.73 -6.12 24.28
N THR A 267 -17.78 -5.20 24.10
CA THR A 267 -17.73 -3.96 24.88
C THR A 267 -17.42 -2.80 23.94
N ILE A 268 -18.47 -2.15 23.41
CA ILE A 268 -18.35 -1.02 22.48
C ILE A 268 -18.47 0.28 23.28
N LEU A 269 -17.42 1.11 23.23
CA LEU A 269 -17.47 2.53 23.56
C LEU A 269 -16.92 3.33 22.36
N PRO A 270 -17.34 4.60 22.20
CA PRO A 270 -17.74 5.06 20.89
C PRO A 270 -16.57 5.48 20.01
N GLN A 271 -16.51 4.92 18.80
CA GLN A 271 -15.51 5.29 17.80
C GLN A 271 -15.72 6.73 17.35
N SER A 272 -14.64 7.50 17.39
CA SER A 272 -14.63 8.90 16.95
C SER A 272 -13.76 9.11 15.73
N PHE A 273 -14.22 9.90 14.75
CA PHE A 273 -13.44 10.28 13.58
C PHE A 273 -12.97 11.75 13.67
N LYS A 274 -11.87 12.11 13.02
CA LYS A 274 -11.33 13.48 13.01
C LYS A 274 -11.55 14.15 11.64
N TYR A 275 -11.96 15.42 11.64
CA TYR A 275 -12.07 16.26 10.43
C TYR A 275 -11.85 17.73 10.79
N LYS A 276 -11.03 18.45 10.00
CA LYS A 276 -10.57 19.83 10.27
C LYS A 276 -10.21 20.06 11.75
N GLY A 277 -9.37 19.18 12.30
CA GLY A 277 -8.87 19.24 13.68
C GLY A 277 -9.87 18.87 14.79
N LYS A 278 -11.16 18.67 14.50
CA LYS A 278 -12.20 18.34 15.48
C LYS A 278 -12.51 16.83 15.50
N THR A 279 -12.80 16.29 16.68
CA THR A 279 -13.12 14.87 16.91
C THR A 279 -14.63 14.66 17.05
N PHE A 280 -15.21 13.69 16.34
CA PHE A 280 -16.64 13.47 16.22
C PHE A 280 -17.02 12.06 16.65
N ILE A 281 -17.83 11.95 17.72
CA ILE A 281 -18.17 10.68 18.37
C ILE A 281 -19.41 10.08 17.71
N VAL A 282 -19.29 8.87 17.14
CA VAL A 282 -20.44 8.14 16.57
C VAL A 282 -21.30 7.56 17.68
N LYS A 283 -22.56 7.97 17.76
CA LYS A 283 -23.52 7.47 18.78
C LYS A 283 -24.07 6.10 18.39
N GLU A 284 -24.05 5.16 19.34
CA GLU A 284 -24.52 3.77 19.17
C GLU A 284 -25.96 3.67 18.62
N ASN A 285 -26.80 4.64 18.95
CA ASN A 285 -28.20 4.72 18.51
C ASN A 285 -28.35 4.79 16.97
N ILE A 286 -27.36 5.33 16.24
CA ILE A 286 -27.36 5.40 14.77
C ILE A 286 -27.23 3.99 14.16
N ILE A 287 -26.54 3.08 14.85
CA ILE A 287 -26.33 1.69 14.43
C ILE A 287 -27.56 0.84 14.77
N LYS A 288 -28.17 1.05 15.95
CA LYS A 288 -29.37 0.34 16.40
C LYS A 288 -30.63 0.69 15.60
N ASN A 289 -30.75 1.93 15.12
CA ASN A 289 -31.91 2.44 14.40
C ASN A 289 -31.63 2.70 12.90
N ALA A 290 -30.80 1.86 12.26
CA ALA A 290 -30.55 1.96 10.82
C ALA A 290 -31.87 1.81 10.02
N GLN A 291 -32.17 2.76 9.13
CA GLN A 291 -33.40 2.76 8.31
C GLN A 291 -33.15 2.70 6.79
N ASN A 292 -31.89 2.68 6.34
CA ASN A 292 -31.48 2.82 4.93
C ASN A 292 -32.15 4.02 4.22
N LYS A 293 -32.40 5.09 4.97
CA LYS A 293 -32.96 6.35 4.53
C LYS A 293 -32.14 7.49 5.12
N ILE A 294 -31.98 8.55 4.32
CA ILE A 294 -31.35 9.79 4.79
C ILE A 294 -32.38 10.51 5.67
N SER A 295 -32.13 10.59 6.98
CA SER A 295 -33.05 11.20 7.94
C SER A 295 -32.36 12.24 8.83
N PHE A 296 -33.11 13.27 9.21
CA PHE A 296 -32.64 14.44 9.96
C PHE A 296 -32.00 14.11 11.32
N ALA A 297 -32.37 12.99 11.94
CA ALA A 297 -31.90 12.61 13.27
C ALA A 297 -30.38 12.28 13.36
N ASN A 298 -29.71 12.09 12.22
CA ASN A 298 -28.31 11.69 12.16
C ASN A 298 -27.33 12.82 11.78
N ILE A 299 -27.81 14.06 11.69
CA ILE A 299 -26.97 15.24 11.37
C ILE A 299 -26.38 15.78 12.67
N ALA A 300 -25.06 15.90 12.74
CA ALA A 300 -24.33 16.29 13.96
C ALA A 300 -24.37 17.80 14.29
N VAL A 301 -25.08 18.60 13.48
CA VAL A 301 -25.34 20.03 13.68
C VAL A 301 -26.85 20.25 13.57
N SER A 302 -27.53 20.38 14.71
CA SER A 302 -28.98 20.50 14.79
C SER A 302 -29.43 21.96 14.62
N SER A 303 -29.41 22.46 13.39
CA SER A 303 -30.03 23.74 13.04
C SER A 303 -30.63 23.69 11.63
N THR A 304 -31.96 23.58 11.58
CA THR A 304 -32.88 24.07 10.54
C THR A 304 -32.69 23.73 9.05
N LEU A 305 -31.68 22.95 8.66
CA LEU A 305 -31.63 22.38 7.31
C LEU A 305 -32.82 21.46 7.04
N LYS A 306 -33.49 21.69 5.91
CA LYS A 306 -34.43 20.73 5.31
C LYS A 306 -33.91 20.30 3.94
N ILE A 307 -33.87 19.00 3.68
CA ILE A 307 -33.37 18.43 2.43
C ILE A 307 -34.54 18.20 1.47
N ASN A 308 -34.53 18.88 0.32
CA ASN A 308 -35.57 18.82 -0.71
C ASN A 308 -35.63 17.46 -1.43
N LYS A 309 -34.54 16.69 -1.44
CA LYS A 309 -34.44 15.40 -2.15
C LYS A 309 -33.72 14.34 -1.31
N CYS A 310 -34.49 13.44 -0.69
CA CYS A 310 -33.94 12.23 -0.08
C CYS A 310 -33.65 11.19 -1.16
N ILE A 311 -32.40 10.76 -1.30
CA ILE A 311 -32.01 9.72 -2.26
C ILE A 311 -32.16 8.35 -1.58
N PRO A 312 -32.91 7.38 -2.16
CA PRO A 312 -33.03 6.05 -1.60
C PRO A 312 -31.67 5.33 -1.64
N VAL A 313 -31.12 5.01 -0.46
CA VAL A 313 -29.84 4.30 -0.31
C VAL A 313 -29.86 2.96 -1.07
N ASP A 314 -31.01 2.30 -1.09
CA ASP A 314 -31.27 1.07 -1.85
C ASP A 314 -30.88 1.18 -3.35
N SER A 315 -31.29 2.27 -4.01
CA SER A 315 -30.99 2.50 -5.43
C SER A 315 -29.51 2.75 -5.71
N ILE A 316 -28.75 3.22 -4.72
CA ILE A 316 -27.30 3.41 -4.83
C ILE A 316 -26.60 2.06 -4.60
N VAL A 317 -26.97 1.34 -3.55
CA VAL A 317 -26.32 0.07 -3.18
C VAL A 317 -26.54 -1.01 -4.25
N ARG A 318 -27.73 -1.09 -4.86
CA ARG A 318 -28.02 -2.05 -5.95
C ARG A 318 -27.28 -1.79 -7.26
N GLN A 319 -26.64 -0.63 -7.44
CA GLN A 319 -25.72 -0.40 -8.58
C GLN A 319 -24.34 -1.01 -8.34
N VAL A 320 -24.00 -1.37 -7.09
CA VAL A 320 -22.69 -1.90 -6.69
C VAL A 320 -22.76 -3.39 -6.36
N PHE A 321 -23.76 -3.79 -5.58
CA PHE A 321 -23.91 -5.13 -5.05
C PHE A 321 -25.05 -5.86 -5.78
N SER A 322 -24.77 -7.05 -6.33
CA SER A 322 -25.81 -7.89 -6.93
C SER A 322 -26.82 -8.37 -5.89
N LYS A 323 -27.97 -8.89 -6.33
CA LYS A 323 -29.01 -9.41 -5.43
C LYS A 323 -28.48 -10.55 -4.55
N GLU A 324 -27.66 -11.42 -5.13
CA GLU A 324 -27.00 -12.56 -4.47
C GLU A 324 -25.99 -12.07 -3.44
N ARG A 325 -25.23 -11.02 -3.77
CA ARG A 325 -24.25 -10.40 -2.87
C ARG A 325 -24.90 -9.65 -1.72
N ILE A 326 -26.00 -8.93 -1.97
CA ILE A 326 -26.83 -8.31 -0.92
C ILE A 326 -27.37 -9.39 0.02
N LYS A 327 -27.91 -10.50 -0.52
CA LYS A 327 -28.38 -11.62 0.28
C LYS A 327 -27.28 -12.23 1.16
N TYR A 328 -26.08 -12.48 0.59
CA TYR A 328 -24.93 -12.98 1.33
C TYR A 328 -24.55 -12.08 2.53
N LEU A 329 -24.46 -10.76 2.30
CA LEU A 329 -24.12 -9.79 3.35
C LEU A 329 -25.25 -9.65 4.39
N ALA A 330 -26.50 -9.78 3.96
CA ALA A 330 -27.68 -9.74 4.83
C ALA A 330 -27.79 -10.95 5.77
N GLU A 331 -27.53 -12.17 5.26
CA GLU A 331 -27.50 -13.40 6.09
C GLU A 331 -26.44 -13.34 7.19
N ARG A 332 -25.40 -12.52 6.98
CA ARG A 332 -24.31 -12.26 7.93
C ARG A 332 -24.54 -11.01 8.81
N ASN A 333 -25.68 -10.33 8.65
CA ASN A 333 -26.05 -9.09 9.35
C ASN A 333 -24.98 -7.98 9.21
N GLU A 334 -24.30 -7.93 8.06
CA GLU A 334 -23.25 -6.96 7.80
C GLU A 334 -23.82 -5.55 7.55
N LYS A 335 -23.08 -4.52 7.97
CA LYS A 335 -23.49 -3.10 7.90
C LYS A 335 -22.31 -2.18 7.60
N ILE A 336 -22.44 -1.31 6.61
CA ILE A 336 -21.45 -0.25 6.35
C ILE A 336 -21.90 1.01 7.11
N ILE A 337 -21.00 1.69 7.80
CA ILE A 337 -21.25 3.07 8.24
C ILE A 337 -20.62 4.01 7.21
N CYS A 338 -21.41 4.88 6.62
CA CYS A 338 -21.00 5.87 5.62
C CYS A 338 -21.17 7.27 6.22
N LEU A 339 -20.08 8.00 6.30
CA LEU A 339 -20.03 9.44 6.53
C LEU A 339 -20.04 10.15 5.17
N THR A 340 -20.81 11.22 5.05
CA THR A 340 -20.81 12.11 3.90
C THR A 340 -20.67 13.55 4.39
N VAL A 341 -19.73 14.29 3.80
CA VAL A 341 -19.56 15.74 4.00
C VAL A 341 -19.96 16.43 2.71
N PHE A 342 -20.82 17.43 2.81
CA PHE A 342 -21.28 18.22 1.68
C PHE A 342 -21.21 19.71 2.00
N ASP A 343 -20.93 20.50 0.96
CA ASP A 343 -21.00 21.95 1.02
C ASP A 343 -22.46 22.40 1.16
N GLY A 344 -22.75 23.25 2.15
CA GLY A 344 -24.09 23.76 2.42
C GLY A 344 -24.61 24.74 1.37
N GLN A 345 -23.73 25.39 0.61
CA GLN A 345 -24.13 26.36 -0.41
C GLN A 345 -24.51 25.68 -1.74
N SER A 346 -23.70 24.73 -2.21
CA SER A 346 -23.92 24.03 -3.49
C SER A 346 -24.61 22.67 -3.37
N GLY A 347 -24.65 22.08 -2.17
CA GLY A 347 -25.14 20.71 -1.97
C GLY A 347 -24.26 19.62 -2.59
N LYS A 348 -23.07 19.99 -3.07
CA LYS A 348 -22.07 19.08 -3.61
C LYS A 348 -21.41 18.30 -2.48
N ILE A 349 -21.25 16.99 -2.69
CA ILE A 349 -20.50 16.12 -1.79
C ILE A 349 -19.00 16.36 -2.00
N GLU A 350 -18.31 16.67 -0.91
CA GLU A 350 -16.85 16.90 -0.88
C GLU A 350 -16.12 15.64 -0.41
N GLU A 351 -16.65 14.96 0.60
CA GLU A 351 -16.06 13.77 1.20
C GLU A 351 -17.10 12.66 1.38
N VAL A 352 -16.67 11.43 1.15
CA VAL A 352 -17.39 10.22 1.55
C VAL A 352 -16.35 9.32 2.22
N SER A 353 -16.65 8.84 3.41
CA SER A 353 -15.73 8.02 4.20
C SER A 353 -16.51 6.87 4.84
N PHE A 354 -15.93 5.67 4.85
CA PHE A 354 -16.61 4.45 5.28
C PHE A 354 -15.94 3.80 6.49
N SER A 355 -16.73 3.25 7.40
CA SER A 355 -16.28 2.25 8.38
C SER A 355 -16.89 0.90 8.04
N LEU A 356 -16.01 -0.10 7.92
CA LEU A 356 -16.32 -1.50 7.60
C LEU A 356 -16.25 -2.40 8.84
N THR A 357 -16.23 -1.83 10.06
CA THR A 357 -16.13 -2.59 11.32
C THR A 357 -17.23 -3.65 11.47
N PHE A 358 -18.39 -3.44 10.86
CA PHE A 358 -19.50 -4.38 10.84
C PHE A 358 -19.73 -5.03 9.46
N ALA A 359 -18.78 -4.92 8.53
CA ALA A 359 -18.87 -5.48 7.19
C ALA A 359 -17.50 -5.97 6.66
N PRO A 360 -16.89 -6.97 7.33
CA PRO A 360 -15.52 -7.42 7.04
C PRO A 360 -15.38 -8.13 5.70
N ASP A 361 -16.46 -8.65 5.12
CA ASP A 361 -16.39 -9.39 3.85
C ASP A 361 -16.52 -8.48 2.62
N ILE A 362 -16.69 -7.17 2.81
CA ILE A 362 -16.83 -6.20 1.71
C ILE A 362 -15.47 -5.82 1.15
N THR A 363 -15.35 -5.87 -0.17
CA THR A 363 -14.10 -5.64 -0.90
C THR A 363 -13.82 -4.16 -1.12
N GLU A 364 -12.53 -3.81 -1.23
CA GLU A 364 -12.06 -2.45 -1.58
C GLU A 364 -12.71 -1.93 -2.88
N LYS A 365 -12.96 -2.82 -3.86
CA LYS A 365 -13.63 -2.49 -5.14
C LYS A 365 -15.11 -2.15 -4.96
N GLU A 366 -15.82 -2.87 -4.09
CA GLU A 366 -17.23 -2.56 -3.78
C GLU A 366 -17.35 -1.20 -3.09
N ILE A 367 -16.46 -0.89 -2.15
CA ILE A 367 -16.42 0.41 -1.48
C ILE A 367 -16.05 1.54 -2.44
N PHE A 368 -15.06 1.34 -3.32
CA PHE A 368 -14.71 2.33 -4.34
C PHE A 368 -15.89 2.66 -5.27
N ASN A 369 -16.58 1.64 -5.79
CA ASN A 369 -17.75 1.85 -6.65
C ASN A 369 -18.88 2.58 -5.92
N LEU A 370 -19.12 2.23 -4.64
CA LEU A 370 -20.11 2.89 -3.80
C LEU A 370 -19.75 4.35 -3.54
N GLU A 371 -18.48 4.66 -3.31
CA GLU A 371 -17.96 6.02 -3.15
C GLU A 371 -18.24 6.88 -4.38
N GLN A 372 -17.95 6.37 -5.59
CA GLN A 372 -18.17 7.12 -6.84
C GLN A 372 -19.66 7.43 -7.07
N ILE A 373 -20.53 6.46 -6.84
CA ILE A 373 -21.98 6.65 -7.02
C ILE A 373 -22.53 7.63 -5.99
N ILE A 374 -22.04 7.60 -4.74
CA ILE A 374 -22.42 8.58 -3.71
C ILE A 374 -21.87 9.97 -4.06
N LYS A 375 -20.58 10.13 -4.40
CA LYS A 375 -19.97 11.44 -4.72
C LYS A 375 -20.60 12.14 -5.92
N ASN A 376 -21.17 11.38 -6.86
CA ASN A 376 -21.90 11.93 -8.01
C ASN A 376 -23.35 12.34 -7.68
N GLN A 377 -23.81 12.19 -6.44
CA GLN A 377 -25.09 12.74 -6.01
C GLN A 377 -24.99 14.23 -5.68
N LEU A 378 -26.06 14.96 -5.95
CA LEU A 378 -26.23 16.36 -5.59
C LEU A 378 -27.43 16.48 -4.64
N PHE A 379 -27.21 17.04 -3.45
CA PHE A 379 -28.29 17.37 -2.52
C PHE A 379 -28.82 18.77 -2.80
N SER A 380 -30.07 19.01 -2.42
CA SER A 380 -30.69 20.33 -2.45
C SER A 380 -31.38 20.60 -1.11
N PHE A 381 -31.31 21.85 -0.65
CA PHE A 381 -31.85 22.27 0.64
C PHE A 381 -32.97 23.31 0.43
N GLU A 382 -33.91 23.42 1.37
CA GLU A 382 -34.95 24.46 1.33
C GLU A 382 -34.43 25.84 1.75
N ASP A 383 -33.32 25.88 2.49
CA ASP A 383 -32.76 27.11 3.08
C ASP A 383 -31.25 27.14 2.79
N THR A 384 -30.79 28.11 2.01
CA THR A 384 -29.45 28.13 1.39
C THR A 384 -28.51 29.18 2.00
N ASN A 385 -28.87 29.76 3.15
CA ASN A 385 -28.21 30.95 3.70
C ASN A 385 -27.00 30.69 4.63
N THR A 386 -26.41 29.50 4.55
CA THR A 386 -25.38 29.03 5.49
C THR A 386 -24.08 28.67 4.79
N GLN A 387 -23.01 29.40 5.08
CA GLN A 387 -21.63 29.13 4.61
C GLN A 387 -20.97 27.93 5.32
N GLU A 388 -21.76 26.93 5.74
CA GLU A 388 -21.29 25.82 6.57
C GLU A 388 -21.17 24.52 5.77
N HIS A 389 -20.15 23.72 6.10
CA HIS A 389 -20.04 22.35 5.61
C HIS A 389 -20.84 21.43 6.53
N TYR A 390 -21.75 20.65 5.96
CA TYR A 390 -22.64 19.77 6.68
C TYR A 390 -22.22 18.33 6.58
N ARG A 391 -22.63 17.55 7.60
CA ARG A 391 -22.19 16.17 7.77
C ARG A 391 -23.32 15.26 8.13
N PHE A 392 -23.35 14.14 7.44
CA PHE A 392 -24.41 13.17 7.54
C PHE A 392 -23.81 11.77 7.72
N VAL A 393 -24.31 11.03 8.71
CA VAL A 393 -23.92 9.65 8.97
C VAL A 393 -25.10 8.73 8.67
N GLN A 394 -24.90 7.74 7.81
CA GLN A 394 -25.85 6.66 7.55
C GLN A 394 -25.24 5.30 7.86
N ALA A 395 -26.06 4.40 8.36
CA ALA A 395 -25.80 2.97 8.30
C ALA A 395 -26.49 2.40 7.05
N ILE A 396 -25.76 1.62 6.28
CA ILE A 396 -26.27 0.78 5.18
C ILE A 396 -26.38 -0.63 5.74
N ASP A 397 -27.60 -1.05 6.04
CA ASP A 397 -27.92 -2.34 6.64
C ASP A 397 -28.41 -3.32 5.56
N PHE A 398 -27.61 -4.33 5.24
CA PHE A 398 -27.97 -5.28 4.17
C PHE A 398 -29.21 -6.13 4.52
N THR A 399 -29.53 -6.32 5.81
CA THR A 399 -30.74 -7.05 6.24
C THR A 399 -32.04 -6.35 5.81
N LEU A 400 -31.98 -5.02 5.67
CA LEU A 400 -33.10 -4.19 5.21
C LEU A 400 -33.15 -4.05 3.68
N LEU A 401 -32.05 -4.36 2.97
CA LEU A 401 -31.97 -4.38 1.50
C LEU A 401 -32.33 -5.74 0.88
N ASN A 402 -32.33 -6.81 1.68
CA ASN A 402 -32.67 -8.16 1.27
C ASN A 402 -34.19 -8.48 1.39
N LYS A 403 -35.03 -7.44 1.36
CA LYS A 403 -36.49 -7.53 1.40
C LYS A 403 -37.09 -7.38 0.00
#